data_AF-A0A8H7N4S1-F1
#
_entry.id   AF-A0A8H7N4S1-F1
#
_cell.length_a   1.000
_cell.length_b   1.000
_cell.length_c   1.000
_cell.angle_alpha   90.00
_cell.angle_beta   90.00
_cell.angle_gamma   90.00
#
_symmetry.space_group_name_H-M   'P 1'
#
loop_
_entity.id
_entity.type
_entity.pdbx_description
1 polymer ?
#
loop_
_entity_poly.entity_id
_entity_poly.type
_entity_poly.pdbx_seq_one_letter_code
_entity_poly.pdbx_strand_id
1 'polypeptide(L)'
;MAAKGFQFDEVIIVVPTGMSPKGGIDDIRFNSLEEQLHDAVKSWQRRLRGIQANPYRDTCGRSEAMSTALLAGRLGNLTKADRHAQFLQWIEPSAGLLTRNGERSNSLAKGPDRSLFYADIRPRCFNRSLLITAKGYVGLGPLDVEEGDIISIFHGVTVPLVLRKQTKAKYHSFVGETYIHAIMHGEGAAEYCQEETEFIMV
;
A
#
# COMPACT_ATOMS: atom_id res chain seq x y z
N MET A 1 -24.40 -11.78 10.21
CA MET A 1 -23.96 -11.63 11.62
C MET A 1 -23.64 -10.16 11.85
N ALA A 2 -23.98 -9.57 13.00
CA ALA A 2 -23.62 -8.18 13.30
C ALA A 2 -22.25 -8.14 13.99
N ALA A 3 -21.36 -7.27 13.52
CA ALA A 3 -20.04 -7.04 14.09
C ALA A 3 -19.88 -5.57 14.49
N LYS A 4 -19.18 -5.31 15.59
CA LYS A 4 -18.92 -3.95 16.09
C LYS A 4 -17.49 -3.52 15.81
N GLY A 5 -17.33 -2.26 15.44
CA GLY A 5 -16.03 -1.66 15.19
C GLY A 5 -16.15 -0.21 14.76
N PHE A 6 -15.15 0.27 14.02
CA PHE A 6 -15.10 1.64 13.54
C PHE A 6 -14.92 1.66 12.03
N GLN A 7 -15.68 2.52 11.35
CA GLN A 7 -15.42 2.86 9.96
C GLN A 7 -14.25 3.86 9.93
N PHE A 8 -13.07 3.38 9.57
CA PHE A 8 -11.84 4.15 9.61
C PHE A 8 -11.78 5.22 8.50
N ASP A 9 -11.87 4.79 7.24
CA ASP A 9 -11.76 5.69 6.08
C ASP A 9 -12.29 5.02 4.81
N GLU A 10 -12.42 5.79 3.73
CA GLU A 10 -12.85 5.31 2.41
C GLU A 10 -11.67 5.19 1.45
N VAL A 11 -11.63 4.13 0.64
CA VAL A 11 -10.66 3.95 -0.44
C VAL A 11 -11.05 4.84 -1.61
N ILE A 12 -10.18 5.77 -2.02
CA ILE A 12 -10.45 6.70 -3.14
C ILE A 12 -9.61 6.42 -4.37
N ILE A 13 -8.52 5.64 -4.23
CA ILE A 13 -7.67 5.23 -5.34
C ILE A 13 -7.30 3.77 -5.16
N VAL A 14 -7.49 3.00 -6.23
CA VAL A 14 -7.01 1.62 -6.34
C VAL A 14 -6.08 1.49 -7.54
N VAL A 15 -4.92 0.88 -7.34
CA VAL A 15 -3.97 0.54 -8.40
C VAL A 15 -3.62 -0.95 -8.29
N PRO A 16 -4.17 -1.83 -9.15
CA PRO A 16 -3.77 -3.23 -9.17
C PRO A 16 -2.26 -3.37 -9.40
N THR A 17 -1.63 -4.31 -8.70
CA THR A 17 -0.17 -4.53 -8.81
C THR A 17 0.26 -5.17 -10.13
N GLY A 18 -0.70 -5.64 -10.95
CA GLY A 18 -0.44 -6.40 -12.18
C GLY A 18 -0.05 -7.86 -11.94
N MET A 19 0.32 -8.23 -10.71
CA MET A 19 0.67 -9.59 -10.36
C MET A 19 -0.58 -10.39 -9.98
N SER A 20 -1.19 -11.11 -10.92
CA SER A 20 -2.33 -11.98 -10.62
C SER A 20 -2.25 -13.33 -11.36
N PRO A 21 -2.89 -14.40 -10.83
CA PRO A 21 -3.01 -15.67 -11.53
C PRO A 21 -3.90 -15.60 -12.79
N LYS A 22 -4.76 -14.57 -12.92
CA LYS A 22 -5.79 -14.45 -13.96
C LYS A 22 -5.28 -13.80 -15.26
N GLY A 23 -3.97 -13.82 -15.51
CA GLY A 23 -3.43 -13.48 -16.83
C GLY A 23 -3.92 -14.52 -17.84
N GLY A 24 -4.95 -14.17 -18.61
CA GLY A 24 -5.40 -14.99 -19.72
C GLY A 24 -4.27 -15.20 -20.74
N ILE A 25 -4.36 -16.27 -21.51
CA ILE A 25 -3.45 -16.56 -22.64
C ILE A 25 -3.36 -15.38 -23.63
N ASP A 26 -4.33 -14.47 -23.60
CA ASP A 26 -4.41 -13.27 -24.43
C ASP A 26 -3.75 -12.00 -23.83
N ASP A 27 -3.33 -12.02 -22.56
CA ASP A 27 -2.73 -10.86 -21.88
C ASP A 27 -1.21 -10.84 -22.05
N ILE A 28 -0.76 -11.08 -23.30
CA ILE A 28 0.65 -10.99 -23.72
C ILE A 28 1.04 -9.50 -23.76
N ARG A 29 1.16 -8.89 -22.58
CA ARG A 29 2.05 -7.76 -22.39
C ARG A 29 3.43 -8.35 -22.17
N PHE A 30 4.35 -8.05 -23.08
CA PHE A 30 5.74 -8.53 -23.10
C PHE A 30 6.61 -8.01 -21.92
N ASN A 31 6.00 -7.50 -20.85
CA ASN A 31 6.71 -6.91 -19.72
C ASN A 31 6.75 -7.88 -18.54
N SER A 32 7.91 -7.97 -17.89
CA SER A 32 8.12 -8.78 -16.70
C SER A 32 7.18 -8.38 -15.55
N LEU A 33 6.88 -9.31 -14.62
CA LEU A 33 6.09 -8.99 -13.42
C LEU A 33 6.70 -7.85 -12.59
N GLU A 34 8.02 -7.68 -12.64
CA GLU A 34 8.72 -6.58 -11.99
C GLU A 34 8.38 -5.24 -12.62
N GLU A 35 8.40 -5.14 -13.95
CA GLU A 35 8.04 -3.93 -14.69
C GLU A 35 6.58 -3.54 -14.44
N GLN A 36 5.67 -4.51 -14.44
CA GLN A 36 4.25 -4.27 -14.14
C GLN A 36 4.06 -3.69 -12.73
N LEU A 37 4.73 -4.27 -11.73
CA LEU A 37 4.70 -3.73 -10.37
C LEU A 37 5.36 -2.34 -10.30
N HIS A 38 6.47 -2.12 -11.02
CA HIS A 38 7.15 -0.83 -11.09
C HIS A 38 6.22 0.27 -11.60
N ASP A 39 5.52 0.00 -12.69
CA ASP A 39 4.55 0.93 -13.29
C ASP A 39 3.36 1.19 -12.36
N ALA A 40 2.86 0.15 -11.69
CA ALA A 40 1.81 0.28 -10.67
C ALA A 40 2.26 1.21 -9.53
N VAL A 41 3.48 1.01 -8.99
CA VAL A 41 4.03 1.84 -7.92
C VAL A 41 4.26 3.29 -8.36
N LYS A 42 4.79 3.52 -9.57
CA LYS A 42 4.93 4.88 -10.13
C LYS A 42 3.56 5.56 -10.29
N SER A 43 2.56 4.81 -10.72
CA SER A 43 1.19 5.31 -10.83
C SER A 43 0.63 5.69 -9.46
N TRP A 44 0.84 4.83 -8.47
CA TRP A 44 0.46 5.07 -7.09
C TRP A 44 1.14 6.31 -6.50
N GLN A 45 2.45 6.51 -6.73
CA GLN A 45 3.20 7.69 -6.29
C GLN A 45 2.64 8.96 -6.90
N ARG A 46 2.37 8.96 -8.20
CA ARG A 46 1.82 10.12 -8.91
C ARG A 46 0.44 10.50 -8.39
N ARG A 47 -0.43 9.51 -8.14
CA ARG A 47 -1.78 9.75 -7.64
C ARG A 47 -1.77 10.26 -6.19
N LEU A 48 -0.89 9.72 -5.34
CA LEU A 48 -0.72 10.19 -3.96
C LEU A 48 -0.26 11.65 -3.90
N ARG A 49 0.59 12.11 -4.84
CA ARG A 49 0.99 13.52 -4.91
C ARG A 49 -0.19 14.47 -5.11
N GLY A 50 -1.28 14.01 -5.74
CA GLY A 50 -2.51 14.79 -5.93
C GLY A 50 -3.41 14.85 -4.69
N ILE A 51 -3.16 14.03 -3.67
CA ILE A 51 -3.97 14.02 -2.44
C ILE A 51 -3.46 15.10 -1.48
N GLN A 52 -4.35 15.99 -1.05
CA GLN A 52 -4.01 17.07 -0.12
C GLN A 52 -3.82 16.56 1.32
N ALA A 53 -4.69 15.65 1.77
CA ALA A 53 -4.65 15.08 3.12
C ALA A 53 -3.37 14.24 3.32
N ASN A 54 -2.61 14.49 4.39
CA ASN A 54 -1.33 13.83 4.63
C ASN A 54 -1.19 13.40 6.10
N PRO A 55 -1.43 12.13 6.44
CA PRO A 55 -1.36 11.66 7.82
C PRO A 55 0.09 11.45 8.30
N TYR A 56 1.08 11.59 7.42
CA TYR A 56 2.45 11.19 7.71
C TYR A 56 3.39 12.34 8.10
N ARG A 57 2.93 13.61 8.10
CA ARG A 57 3.81 14.81 8.23
C ARG A 57 4.79 14.76 9.41
N ASP A 58 4.37 14.21 10.55
CA ASP A 58 5.13 14.22 11.80
C ASP A 58 5.71 12.84 12.19
N THR A 59 5.45 11.80 11.39
CA THR A 59 5.79 10.40 11.72
C THR A 59 6.71 9.75 10.69
N CYS A 60 6.44 9.92 9.39
CA CYS A 60 7.26 9.40 8.29
C CYS A 60 6.97 10.12 6.97
N GLY A 61 7.90 10.18 6.01
CA GLY A 61 7.55 10.73 4.70
C GLY A 61 6.53 9.84 3.95
N ARG A 62 5.66 10.42 3.10
CA ARG A 62 4.78 9.62 2.19
C ARG A 62 5.54 8.55 1.41
N SER A 63 6.76 8.87 0.97
CA SER A 63 7.61 7.93 0.23
C SER A 63 8.08 6.74 1.10
N GLU A 64 8.39 6.98 2.37
CA GLU A 64 8.72 5.92 3.34
C GLU A 64 7.49 5.07 3.67
N ALA A 65 6.33 5.71 3.84
CA ALA A 65 5.06 5.03 4.05
C ALA A 65 4.72 4.06 2.90
N MET A 66 4.95 4.49 1.65
CA MET A 66 4.77 3.64 0.46
C MET A 66 5.72 2.46 0.45
N SER A 67 7.01 2.68 0.73
CA SER A 67 8.00 1.58 0.85
C SER A 67 7.57 0.55 1.89
N THR A 68 7.17 1.03 3.07
CA THR A 68 6.74 0.18 4.19
C THR A 68 5.45 -0.58 3.87
N ALA A 69 4.52 0.03 3.13
CA ALA A 69 3.29 -0.60 2.69
C ALA A 69 3.51 -1.71 1.65
N LEU A 70 4.46 -1.56 0.72
CA LEU A 70 4.85 -2.65 -0.20
C LEU A 70 5.43 -3.85 0.54
N LEU A 71 6.06 -3.61 1.70
CA LEU A 71 6.55 -4.66 2.60
C LEU A 71 5.46 -5.21 3.54
N ALA A 72 4.25 -4.64 3.52
CA ALA A 72 3.17 -4.90 4.47
C ALA A 72 3.69 -4.86 5.93
N GLY A 73 4.52 -3.86 6.25
CA GLY A 73 5.14 -3.67 7.57
C GLY A 73 6.26 -4.65 7.92
N ARG A 74 6.56 -5.65 7.08
CA ARG A 74 7.58 -6.67 7.37
C ARG A 74 8.97 -6.21 6.96
N LEU A 75 9.63 -5.46 7.84
CA LEU A 75 10.96 -4.88 7.61
C LEU A 75 12.10 -5.92 7.70
N GLY A 76 11.91 -7.01 8.43
CA GLY A 76 13.00 -7.95 8.77
C GLY A 76 13.99 -7.30 9.74
N ASN A 77 15.29 -7.46 9.50
CA ASN A 77 16.36 -6.89 10.35
C ASN A 77 16.79 -5.47 9.94
N LEU A 78 16.06 -4.84 9.01
CA LEU A 78 16.39 -3.52 8.47
C LEU A 78 15.47 -2.44 9.05
N THR A 79 15.97 -1.20 9.11
CA THR A 79 15.16 -0.05 9.54
C THR A 79 14.21 0.41 8.44
N LYS A 80 13.22 1.25 8.79
CA LYS A 80 12.37 1.92 7.79
C LYS A 80 13.20 2.74 6.80
N ALA A 81 14.25 3.41 7.28
CA ALA A 81 15.16 4.19 6.45
C ALA A 81 15.95 3.31 5.46
N ASP A 82 16.47 2.15 5.89
CA ASP A 82 17.18 1.22 5.00
C ASP A 82 16.25 0.68 3.90
N ARG A 83 15.02 0.31 4.26
CA ARG A 83 13.99 -0.15 3.31
C ARG A 83 13.54 0.97 2.38
N HIS A 84 13.49 2.21 2.86
CA HIS A 84 13.18 3.36 2.04
C HIS A 84 14.31 3.67 1.05
N ALA A 85 15.57 3.58 1.45
CA ALA A 85 16.71 3.72 0.56
C ALA A 85 16.71 2.66 -0.55
N GLN A 86 16.44 1.39 -0.20
CA GLN A 86 16.24 0.31 -1.17
C GLN A 86 15.11 0.63 -2.17
N PHE A 87 13.97 1.09 -1.67
CA PHE A 87 12.82 1.48 -2.49
C PHE A 87 13.17 2.59 -3.48
N LEU A 88 13.89 3.62 -3.04
CA LEU A 88 14.30 4.73 -3.91
C LEU A 88 15.22 4.26 -5.03
N GLN A 89 16.18 3.38 -4.72
CA GLN A 89 17.06 2.79 -5.74
C GLN A 89 16.31 1.91 -6.74
N TRP A 90 15.25 1.22 -6.30
CA TRP A 90 14.42 0.39 -7.17
C TRP A 90 13.48 1.23 -8.05
N ILE A 91 12.82 2.25 -7.49
CA ILE A 91 11.82 3.04 -8.21
C ILE A 91 12.44 4.06 -9.19
N GLU A 92 13.60 4.61 -8.83
CA GLU A 92 14.38 5.55 -9.64
C GLU A 92 15.85 5.12 -9.74
N PRO A 93 16.17 4.09 -10.55
CA PRO A 93 17.53 3.55 -10.67
C PRO A 93 18.59 4.58 -11.09
N SER A 94 18.18 5.65 -11.76
CA SER A 94 19.02 6.74 -12.25
C SER A 94 19.26 7.87 -11.23
N ALA A 95 18.54 7.90 -10.10
CA ALA A 95 18.79 8.91 -9.06
C ALA A 95 20.19 8.79 -8.42
N GLY A 96 20.81 7.61 -8.49
CA GLY A 96 22.20 7.39 -8.10
C GLY A 96 23.26 7.83 -9.12
N LEU A 97 22.86 8.27 -10.33
CA LEU A 97 23.78 8.65 -11.42
C LEU A 97 23.96 10.16 -11.58
N LEU A 98 23.19 10.99 -10.88
CA LEU A 98 23.28 12.45 -10.97
C LEU A 98 24.05 13.00 -9.77
N THR A 99 25.38 12.98 -9.84
CA THR A 99 26.20 13.91 -9.05
C THR A 99 26.18 15.27 -9.72
N ARG A 100 26.25 16.34 -8.91
CA ARG A 100 26.17 17.75 -9.36
C ARG A 100 27.26 18.16 -10.37
N ASN A 101 28.26 17.30 -10.63
CA ASN A 101 29.43 17.60 -11.47
C ASN A 101 29.67 16.61 -12.64
N GLY A 102 28.71 15.76 -13.01
CA GLY A 102 28.84 14.91 -14.22
C GLY A 102 29.91 13.81 -14.15
N GLU A 103 30.53 13.59 -12.98
CA GLU A 103 31.41 12.46 -12.74
C GLU A 103 30.57 11.23 -12.34
N ARG A 104 30.74 10.14 -13.09
CA ARG A 104 30.24 8.81 -12.70
C ARG A 104 30.93 8.42 -11.40
N SER A 105 30.23 8.54 -10.28
CA SER A 105 30.74 8.00 -9.03
C SER A 105 30.78 6.48 -9.13
N ASN A 106 32.00 5.93 -9.13
CA ASN A 106 32.23 4.49 -9.05
C ASN A 106 32.07 3.97 -7.60
N SER A 107 31.63 4.81 -6.67
CA SER A 107 31.16 4.35 -5.36
C SER A 107 29.66 4.08 -5.47
N LEU A 108 29.30 2.87 -5.91
CA LEU A 108 28.06 2.24 -5.46
C LEU A 108 28.06 2.39 -3.94
N ALA A 109 27.31 3.36 -3.42
CA ALA A 109 27.07 3.44 -2.00
C ALA A 109 26.59 2.06 -1.57
N LYS A 110 27.18 1.52 -0.50
CA LYS A 110 26.89 0.23 0.13
C LYS A 110 25.47 0.19 0.71
N GLY A 111 24.47 0.65 -0.04
CA GLY A 111 23.07 0.48 0.28
C GLY A 111 22.69 -0.98 0.05
N PRO A 112 21.62 -1.45 0.72
CA PRO A 112 21.18 -2.82 0.52
C PRO A 112 20.74 -3.01 -0.95
N ASP A 113 21.09 -4.15 -1.56
CA ASP A 113 20.89 -4.42 -2.98
C ASP A 113 19.42 -4.23 -3.41
N ARG A 114 19.19 -3.45 -4.48
CA ARG A 114 17.86 -3.21 -5.10
C ARG A 114 17.12 -4.51 -5.44
N SER A 115 17.86 -5.54 -5.80
CA SER A 115 17.34 -6.86 -6.17
C SER A 115 16.70 -7.55 -4.96
N LEU A 116 17.21 -7.30 -3.76
CA LEU A 116 16.64 -7.81 -2.51
C LEU A 116 15.30 -7.13 -2.19
N PHE A 117 15.15 -5.85 -2.54
CA PHE A 117 13.89 -5.14 -2.31
C PHE A 117 12.75 -5.73 -3.15
N TYR A 118 12.98 -5.92 -4.45
CA TYR A 118 11.98 -6.55 -5.33
C TYR A 118 11.66 -7.98 -4.85
N ALA A 119 12.67 -8.78 -4.53
CA ALA A 119 12.49 -10.13 -4.01
C ALA A 119 11.61 -10.16 -2.76
N ASP A 120 11.71 -9.16 -1.89
CA ASP A 120 10.88 -9.02 -0.71
C ASP A 120 9.44 -8.58 -1.05
N ILE A 121 9.24 -7.54 -1.87
CA ILE A 121 7.89 -7.01 -2.12
C ILE A 121 7.06 -7.93 -3.03
N ARG A 122 7.69 -8.69 -3.93
CA ARG A 122 7.01 -9.56 -4.91
C ARG A 122 5.99 -10.52 -4.28
N PRO A 123 6.35 -11.39 -3.31
CA PRO A 123 5.38 -12.31 -2.71
C PRO A 123 4.27 -11.59 -1.92
N ARG A 124 4.53 -10.37 -1.43
CA ARG A 124 3.57 -9.59 -0.65
C ARG A 124 2.55 -8.89 -1.54
N CYS A 125 2.98 -8.44 -2.71
CA CYS A 125 2.16 -7.71 -3.66
C CYS A 125 1.40 -8.63 -4.64
N PHE A 126 1.72 -9.92 -4.69
CA PHE A 126 1.01 -10.88 -5.54
C PHE A 126 -0.47 -11.00 -5.16
N ASN A 127 -1.36 -10.88 -6.15
CA ASN A 127 -2.82 -10.87 -6.02
C ASN A 127 -3.34 -9.76 -5.10
N ARG A 128 -2.70 -8.59 -5.15
CA ARG A 128 -3.04 -7.40 -4.34
C ARG A 128 -3.21 -6.14 -5.18
N SER A 129 -3.82 -5.15 -4.56
CA SER A 129 -3.96 -3.79 -5.09
C SER A 129 -3.37 -2.77 -4.12
N LEU A 130 -2.71 -1.74 -4.65
CA LEU A 130 -2.20 -0.59 -3.91
C LEU A 130 -3.36 0.40 -3.68
N LEU A 131 -3.46 0.95 -2.47
CA LEU A 131 -4.60 1.78 -2.05
C LEU A 131 -4.17 3.17 -1.62
N ILE A 132 -5.03 4.16 -1.84
CA ILE A 132 -4.99 5.44 -1.14
C ILE A 132 -6.37 5.74 -0.59
N THR A 133 -6.46 6.11 0.68
CA THR A 133 -7.71 6.46 1.34
C THR A 133 -8.00 7.97 1.29
N ALA A 134 -9.21 8.40 1.60
CA ALA A 134 -9.62 9.80 1.55
C ALA A 134 -8.77 10.71 2.46
N LYS A 135 -8.35 10.23 3.64
CA LYS A 135 -7.43 10.92 4.54
C LYS A 135 -5.97 10.86 4.08
N GLY A 136 -5.67 10.18 2.96
CA GLY A 136 -4.35 10.10 2.36
C GLY A 136 -3.47 8.98 2.90
N TYR A 137 -4.05 7.98 3.58
CA TYR A 137 -3.33 6.79 3.99
C TYR A 137 -3.00 5.91 2.79
N VAL A 138 -1.84 5.27 2.83
CA VAL A 138 -1.39 4.30 1.83
C VAL A 138 -1.53 2.88 2.36
N GLY A 139 -1.93 1.96 1.49
CA GLY A 139 -2.15 0.58 1.85
C GLY A 139 -1.98 -0.45 0.74
N LEU A 140 -2.13 -1.71 1.12
CA LEU A 140 -2.07 -2.88 0.26
C LEU A 140 -3.27 -3.77 0.58
N GLY A 141 -4.24 -3.82 -0.35
CA GLY A 141 -5.51 -4.53 -0.19
C GLY A 141 -5.64 -5.76 -1.09
N PRO A 142 -6.74 -6.52 -0.96
CA PRO A 142 -7.04 -7.64 -1.85
C PRO A 142 -7.18 -7.18 -3.30
N LEU A 143 -7.06 -8.09 -4.28
CA LEU A 143 -7.22 -7.74 -5.69
C LEU A 143 -8.58 -7.10 -6.01
N ASP A 144 -9.64 -7.60 -5.36
CA ASP A 144 -11.03 -7.25 -5.65
C ASP A 144 -11.52 -5.96 -4.96
N VAL A 145 -10.62 -5.22 -4.28
CA VAL A 145 -10.95 -3.91 -3.69
C VAL A 145 -11.26 -2.87 -4.76
N GLU A 146 -12.23 -2.00 -4.47
CA GLU A 146 -12.70 -0.94 -5.37
C GLU A 146 -12.67 0.42 -4.68
N GLU A 147 -12.64 1.49 -5.49
CA GLU A 147 -12.85 2.85 -5.00
C GLU A 147 -14.28 2.95 -4.44
N GLY A 148 -14.44 3.59 -3.27
CA GLY A 148 -15.67 3.62 -2.48
C GLY A 148 -15.79 2.49 -1.45
N ASP A 149 -14.90 1.49 -1.45
CA ASP A 149 -14.83 0.51 -0.37
C ASP A 149 -14.40 1.17 0.95
N ILE A 150 -14.94 0.64 2.04
CA ILE A 150 -14.71 1.16 3.39
C ILE A 150 -13.65 0.34 4.10
N ILE A 151 -12.68 1.02 4.69
CA ILE A 151 -11.75 0.44 5.65
C ILE A 151 -12.39 0.47 7.02
N SER A 152 -12.48 -0.69 7.68
CA SER A 152 -13.04 -0.84 9.02
C SER A 152 -12.09 -1.59 9.95
N ILE A 153 -12.19 -1.30 11.23
CA ILE A 153 -11.42 -1.98 12.29
C ILE A 153 -12.42 -2.52 13.29
N PHE A 154 -12.50 -3.84 13.40
CA PHE A 154 -13.43 -4.52 14.30
C PHE A 154 -12.79 -4.81 15.65
N HIS A 155 -13.62 -4.82 16.69
CA HIS A 155 -13.19 -5.23 18.01
C HIS A 155 -12.66 -6.67 18.00
N GLY A 156 -11.50 -6.88 18.61
CA GLY A 156 -10.82 -8.18 18.65
C GLY A 156 -10.10 -8.57 17.35
N VAL A 157 -10.17 -7.75 16.29
CA VAL A 157 -9.44 -7.99 15.04
C VAL A 157 -8.19 -7.11 15.01
N THR A 158 -7.04 -7.71 14.69
CA THR A 158 -5.72 -7.03 14.74
C THR A 158 -5.32 -6.39 13.42
N VAL A 159 -6.16 -6.49 12.39
CA VAL A 159 -5.90 -5.99 11.03
C VAL A 159 -7.10 -5.20 10.50
N PRO A 160 -6.88 -4.14 9.71
CA PRO A 160 -7.97 -3.48 8.99
C PRO A 160 -8.64 -4.42 7.97
N LEU A 161 -9.95 -4.26 7.83
CA LEU A 161 -10.79 -5.02 6.91
C LEU A 161 -11.38 -4.09 5.86
N VAL A 162 -11.56 -4.60 4.65
CA VAL A 162 -12.24 -3.91 3.55
C VAL A 162 -13.67 -4.42 3.47
N LEU A 163 -14.62 -3.49 3.52
CA LEU A 163 -16.05 -3.74 3.42
C LEU A 163 -16.63 -2.99 2.23
N ARG A 164 -17.50 -3.65 1.48
CA ARG A 164 -18.25 -3.02 0.39
C ARG A 164 -19.68 -2.77 0.80
N LYS A 165 -20.11 -1.50 0.74
CA LYS A 165 -21.52 -1.14 0.96
C LYS A 165 -22.36 -1.59 -0.22
N GLN A 166 -23.46 -2.30 0.05
CA GLN A 166 -24.39 -2.71 -1.00
C GLN A 166 -25.46 -1.64 -1.21
N THR A 167 -25.52 -1.04 -2.40
CA THR A 167 -26.38 0.13 -2.70
C THR A 167 -27.87 -0.11 -2.43
N LYS A 168 -28.34 -1.35 -2.56
CA LYS A 168 -29.75 -1.74 -2.38
C LYS A 168 -30.06 -2.41 -1.04
N ALA A 169 -29.06 -2.56 -0.17
CA ALA A 169 -29.23 -3.30 1.08
C ALA A 169 -28.55 -2.63 2.26
N LYS A 170 -29.01 -2.94 3.47
CA LYS A 170 -28.44 -2.41 4.73
C LYS A 170 -27.21 -3.20 5.21
N TYR A 171 -26.63 -4.06 4.37
CA TYR A 171 -25.50 -4.89 4.73
C TYR A 171 -24.25 -4.54 3.91
N HIS A 172 -23.11 -4.96 4.44
CA HIS A 172 -21.80 -4.85 3.83
C HIS A 172 -21.31 -6.25 3.44
N SER A 173 -20.69 -6.35 2.27
CA SER A 173 -19.96 -7.56 1.89
C SER A 173 -18.53 -7.46 2.38
N PHE A 174 -18.01 -8.55 2.95
CA PHE A 174 -16.60 -8.64 3.27
C PHE A 174 -15.78 -8.81 1.99
N VAL A 175 -14.85 -7.90 1.74
CA VAL A 175 -13.96 -7.96 0.56
C VAL A 175 -12.64 -8.63 0.91
N GLY A 176 -12.07 -8.33 2.08
CA GLY A 176 -10.84 -8.97 2.54
C GLY A 176 -10.06 -8.18 3.58
N GLU A 177 -8.98 -8.77 4.07
CA GLU A 177 -8.03 -8.09 4.94
C GLU A 177 -7.13 -7.14 4.15
N THR A 178 -6.76 -6.01 4.75
CA THR A 178 -5.87 -5.03 4.12
C THR A 178 -4.81 -4.51 5.09
N TYR A 179 -3.65 -4.17 4.54
CA TYR A 179 -2.62 -3.44 5.27
C TYR A 179 -2.83 -1.95 5.03
N ILE A 180 -2.96 -1.16 6.10
CA ILE A 180 -2.92 0.30 6.04
C ILE A 180 -1.76 0.78 6.91
N HIS A 181 -0.83 1.54 6.33
CA HIS A 181 0.34 2.01 7.06
C HIS A 181 -0.04 3.00 8.17
N ALA A 182 0.66 2.92 9.31
CA ALA A 182 0.41 3.67 10.55
C ALA A 182 -0.89 3.32 11.28
N ILE A 183 -1.69 2.37 10.78
CA ILE A 183 -2.92 1.89 11.43
C ILE A 183 -2.75 0.45 11.90
N MET A 184 -2.18 -0.40 11.04
CA MET A 184 -1.87 -1.78 11.39
C MET A 184 -0.92 -1.81 12.61
N HIS A 185 -1.18 -2.73 13.55
CA HIS A 185 -0.55 -2.81 14.89
C HIS A 185 -0.99 -1.77 15.93
N GLY A 186 -2.07 -1.02 15.69
CA GLY A 186 -2.65 -0.12 16.68
C GLY A 186 -1.92 1.22 16.82
N GLU A 187 -0.96 1.51 15.94
CA GLU A 187 -0.24 2.79 15.90
C GLU A 187 -1.19 4.00 15.66
N GLY A 188 -2.36 3.76 15.05
CA GLY A 188 -3.41 4.75 14.81
C GLY A 188 -4.44 4.89 15.93
N ALA A 189 -4.21 4.28 17.12
CA ALA A 189 -5.18 4.25 18.21
C ALA A 189 -5.68 5.63 18.69
N ALA A 190 -4.82 6.64 18.61
CA ALA A 190 -5.16 8.01 18.98
C ALA A 190 -6.07 8.73 17.97
N GLU A 191 -6.19 8.23 16.73
CA GLU A 191 -7.02 8.84 15.68
C GLU A 191 -8.44 8.26 15.63
N TYR A 192 -8.75 7.25 16.47
CA TYR A 192 -10.08 6.67 16.60
C TYR A 192 -11.04 7.57 17.40
N CYS A 193 -11.23 8.82 16.97
CA CYS A 193 -12.34 9.66 17.41
C CYS A 193 -13.56 9.43 16.49
N GLN A 194 -13.92 8.18 16.25
CA GLN A 194 -15.06 7.80 15.42
C GLN A 194 -16.08 7.04 16.25
N GLU A 195 -17.36 7.26 15.93
CA GLU A 195 -18.47 6.58 16.59
C GLU A 195 -18.40 5.06 16.33
N GLU A 196 -18.62 4.26 17.37
CA GLU A 196 -18.79 2.81 17.22
C GLU A 196 -19.90 2.54 16.21
N THR A 197 -19.60 1.72 15.21
CA THR A 197 -20.50 1.36 14.13
C THR A 197 -20.83 -0.13 14.20
N GLU A 198 -22.11 -0.45 14.04
CA GLU A 198 -22.57 -1.82 13.85
C GLU A 198 -22.61 -2.16 12.35
N PHE A 199 -21.83 -3.16 11.96
CA PHE A 199 -21.75 -3.65 10.59
C PHE A 199 -22.56 -4.93 10.45
N ILE A 200 -23.59 -4.89 9.61
CA ILE A 200 -24.32 -6.09 9.18
C ILE A 200 -23.52 -6.71 8.03
N MET A 201 -22.93 -7.89 8.27
CA MET A 201 -22.14 -8.59 7.26
C MET A 201 -22.86 -9.83 6.70
N VAL A 202 -22.64 -10.07 5.41
CA VAL A 202 -23.05 -11.27 4.67
C VAL A 202 -21.85 -11.97 4.03
#